data_AF-A0A4W3GT63-F1
#
_entry.id   AF-A0A4W3GT63-F1
#
_cell.length_a   1.000
_cell.length_b   1.000
_cell.length_c   1.000
_cell.angle_alpha   90.00
_cell.angle_beta   90.00
_cell.angle_gamma   90.00
#
_symmetry.space_group_name_H-M   'P 1'
#
loop_
_entity.id
_entity.type
_entity.pdbx_description
1 polymer ?
#
loop_
_entity_poly.entity_id
_entity_poly.type
_entity_poly.pdbx_seq_one_letter_code
_entity_poly.pdbx_strand_id
1 'polypeptide(L)'
;MMMTIADVLKQLIEAHEEGKDVNLNKLKTKTSSKYGLTSQPRLVDIIAAVPPAYRKVLLPKLKAKPIRTASGIAVVAVMCKPHRCPHINFTGNICVYCPGGPDSDFEYSTQSYTGYEPTSMRAIRARYDPYLQTRHRVEQLKQLGHTVDKVEFIVMGGTFMALPEDYRDYFIRNLHDALSGHTSSSVAEAVR
;
A
#
# COMPACT_ATOMS: atom_id res chain seq x y z
N MET A 1 -19.34 -16.23 2.70
CA MET A 1 -17.88 -15.96 2.79
C MET A 1 -17.31 -16.24 4.18
N MET A 2 -17.93 -15.77 5.29
CA MET A 2 -17.45 -16.04 6.65
C MET A 2 -17.32 -17.54 7.00
N MET A 3 -18.33 -18.36 6.67
CA MET A 3 -18.28 -19.81 6.91
C MET A 3 -17.10 -20.49 6.21
N THR A 4 -16.76 -20.05 5.01
CA THR A 4 -15.62 -20.54 4.23
C THR A 4 -14.30 -20.21 4.90
N ILE A 5 -14.17 -19.00 5.44
CA ILE A 5 -12.96 -18.56 6.16
C ILE A 5 -12.79 -19.38 7.44
N ALA A 6 -13.87 -19.60 8.19
CA ALA A 6 -13.85 -20.43 9.40
C ALA A 6 -13.45 -21.88 9.10
N ASP A 7 -14.00 -22.48 8.03
CA ASP A 7 -13.66 -23.85 7.62
C ASP A 7 -12.20 -23.96 7.13
N VAL A 8 -11.71 -22.97 6.38
CA VAL A 8 -10.29 -22.89 5.99
C VAL A 8 -9.39 -22.81 7.22
N LEU A 9 -9.73 -21.98 8.21
CA LEU A 9 -8.94 -21.86 9.43
C LEU A 9 -8.95 -23.13 10.27
N LYS A 10 -10.11 -23.79 10.41
CA LYS A 10 -10.20 -25.07 11.11
C LYS A 10 -9.28 -26.12 10.47
N GLN A 11 -9.32 -26.26 9.15
CA GLN A 11 -8.45 -27.19 8.42
C GLN A 11 -6.96 -26.82 8.53
N LEU A 12 -6.62 -25.53 8.60
CA LEU A 12 -5.24 -25.08 8.83
C LEU A 12 -4.74 -25.38 10.24
N ILE A 13 -5.61 -25.28 11.25
CA ILE A 13 -5.28 -25.60 12.65
C ILE A 13 -5.07 -27.12 12.80
N GLU A 14 -6.02 -27.93 12.32
CA GLU A 14 -5.92 -29.40 12.35
C GLU A 14 -4.64 -29.88 11.64
N ALA A 15 -4.36 -29.35 10.44
CA ALA A 15 -3.14 -29.72 9.72
C ALA A 15 -1.85 -29.27 10.44
N HIS A 16 -1.90 -28.16 11.18
CA HIS A 16 -0.76 -27.73 11.98
C HIS A 16 -0.52 -28.66 13.18
N GLU A 17 -1.58 -29.06 13.88
CA GLU A 17 -1.51 -30.01 15.00
C GLU A 17 -1.01 -31.38 14.54
N GLU A 18 -1.36 -31.80 13.33
CA GLU A 18 -0.86 -33.03 12.69
C GLU A 18 0.54 -32.89 12.06
N GLY A 19 1.13 -31.69 12.04
CA GLY A 19 2.45 -31.45 11.45
C GLY A 19 2.51 -31.58 9.92
N LYS A 20 1.37 -31.52 9.22
CA LYS A 20 1.30 -31.65 7.75
C LYS A 20 1.48 -30.31 7.06
N ASP A 21 2.20 -30.31 5.93
CA ASP A 21 2.27 -29.14 5.06
C ASP A 21 1.03 -29.05 4.16
N VAL A 22 0.42 -27.88 4.05
CA VAL A 22 -0.83 -27.67 3.34
C VAL A 22 -0.68 -26.56 2.31
N ASN A 23 -1.01 -26.89 1.07
CA ASN A 23 -1.06 -25.91 0.01
C ASN A 23 -2.30 -25.01 0.17
N LEU A 24 -2.07 -23.75 0.57
CA LEU A 24 -3.13 -22.78 0.85
C LEU A 24 -4.05 -22.51 -0.36
N ASN A 25 -3.49 -22.46 -1.57
CA ASN A 25 -4.28 -22.17 -2.77
C ASN A 25 -5.24 -23.32 -3.08
N LYS A 26 -4.77 -24.58 -2.98
CA LYS A 26 -5.65 -25.75 -3.16
C LYS A 26 -6.75 -25.79 -2.10
N LEU A 27 -6.40 -25.50 -0.84
CA LEU A 27 -7.35 -25.46 0.27
C LEU A 27 -8.43 -24.41 0.03
N LYS A 28 -8.04 -23.18 -0.33
CA LYS A 28 -8.97 -22.09 -0.64
C LYS A 28 -9.91 -22.46 -1.79
N THR A 29 -9.40 -23.05 -2.87
CA THR A 29 -10.23 -23.48 -4.01
C THR A 29 -11.23 -24.55 -3.60
N LYS A 30 -10.78 -25.59 -2.89
CA LYS A 30 -11.65 -26.70 -2.45
C LYS A 30 -12.77 -26.20 -1.53
N THR A 31 -12.42 -25.39 -0.54
CA THR A 31 -13.41 -24.88 0.41
C THR A 31 -14.33 -23.84 -0.23
N SER A 32 -13.84 -23.00 -1.16
CA SER A 32 -14.70 -22.05 -1.88
C SER A 32 -15.72 -22.77 -2.76
N SER A 33 -15.31 -23.86 -3.42
CA SER A 33 -16.21 -24.71 -4.22
C SER A 33 -17.27 -25.41 -3.35
N LYS A 34 -16.88 -25.95 -2.19
CA LYS A 34 -17.80 -26.57 -1.21
C LYS A 34 -18.92 -25.63 -0.77
N TYR A 35 -18.64 -24.34 -0.62
CA TYR A 35 -19.61 -23.32 -0.21
C TYR A 35 -20.22 -22.51 -1.38
N GLY A 36 -19.95 -22.90 -2.64
CA GLY A 36 -20.54 -22.25 -3.81
C GLY A 36 -20.14 -20.77 -4.01
N LEU A 37 -18.96 -20.36 -3.54
CA LEU A 37 -18.49 -18.99 -3.71
C LEU A 37 -17.98 -18.73 -5.13
N THR A 38 -18.39 -17.59 -5.71
CA THR A 38 -17.90 -17.10 -7.01
C THR A 38 -16.45 -16.63 -6.97
N SER A 39 -15.95 -16.23 -5.80
CA SER A 39 -14.57 -15.76 -5.62
C SER A 39 -13.93 -16.35 -4.36
N GLN A 40 -12.61 -16.52 -4.41
CA GLN A 40 -11.86 -17.04 -3.28
C GLN A 40 -11.73 -15.98 -2.17
N PRO A 41 -11.71 -16.37 -0.88
CA PRO A 41 -11.46 -15.44 0.21
C PRO A 41 -10.07 -14.80 0.06
N ARG A 42 -9.95 -13.51 0.40
CA ARG A 42 -8.65 -12.83 0.31
C ARG A 42 -7.77 -13.31 1.46
N LEU A 43 -6.45 -13.31 1.23
CA LEU A 43 -5.50 -13.69 2.27
C LEU A 43 -5.62 -12.79 3.51
N VAL A 44 -5.89 -11.50 3.31
CA VAL A 44 -6.14 -10.51 4.37
C VAL A 44 -7.30 -10.93 5.27
N ASP A 45 -8.41 -11.40 4.68
CA ASP A 45 -9.59 -11.80 5.44
C ASP A 45 -9.32 -13.08 6.27
N ILE A 46 -8.51 -14.00 5.74
CA ILE A 46 -8.07 -15.20 6.45
C ILE A 46 -7.16 -14.83 7.62
N ILE A 47 -6.17 -13.95 7.39
CA ILE A 47 -5.25 -13.46 8.43
C ILE A 47 -6.02 -12.74 9.55
N ALA A 48 -7.00 -11.91 9.21
CA ALA A 48 -7.81 -11.17 10.18
C ALA A 48 -8.65 -12.09 11.07
N ALA A 49 -9.08 -13.24 10.55
CA ALA A 49 -9.91 -14.21 11.27
C ALA A 49 -9.10 -15.22 12.12
N VAL A 50 -7.76 -15.17 12.10
CA VAL A 50 -6.92 -16.10 12.89
C VAL A 50 -7.12 -15.86 14.40
N PRO A 51 -7.45 -16.91 15.19
CA PRO A 51 -7.57 -16.78 16.64
C PRO A 51 -6.26 -16.34 17.32
N PRO A 52 -6.31 -15.56 18.43
CA PRO A 52 -5.12 -15.06 19.11
C PRO A 52 -4.14 -16.15 19.54
N ALA A 53 -4.65 -17.31 19.95
CA ALA A 53 -3.85 -18.46 20.39
C ALA A 53 -2.93 -19.00 19.28
N TYR A 54 -3.44 -19.10 18.04
CA TYR A 54 -2.70 -19.65 16.90
C TYR A 54 -2.01 -18.57 16.05
N ARG A 55 -2.18 -17.30 16.41
CA ARG A 55 -1.65 -16.15 15.65
C ARG A 55 -0.14 -16.20 15.50
N LYS A 56 0.61 -16.58 16.56
CA LYS A 56 2.09 -16.68 16.52
C LYS A 56 2.60 -17.76 15.56
N VAL A 57 1.82 -18.83 15.39
CA VAL A 57 2.21 -19.99 14.57
C VAL A 57 1.78 -19.80 13.11
N LEU A 58 0.53 -19.36 12.89
CA LEU A 58 -0.05 -19.30 11.56
C LEU A 58 0.36 -18.04 10.80
N LEU A 59 0.57 -16.89 11.46
CA LEU A 59 0.99 -15.67 10.77
C LEU A 59 2.27 -15.83 9.95
N PRO A 60 3.38 -16.39 10.49
CA PRO A 60 4.60 -16.57 9.71
C PRO A 60 4.40 -17.43 8.45
N LYS A 61 3.52 -18.44 8.52
CA LYS A 61 3.20 -19.34 7.40
C LYS A 61 2.26 -18.70 6.38
N LEU A 62 1.36 -17.84 6.84
CA LEU A 62 0.38 -17.12 6.01
C LEU A 62 0.92 -15.81 5.43
N LYS A 63 2.02 -15.29 5.96
CA LYS A 63 2.60 -14.02 5.54
C LYS A 63 3.01 -14.11 4.08
N ALA A 64 2.57 -13.13 3.28
CA ALA A 64 3.06 -12.98 1.93
C ALA A 64 4.59 -12.82 1.97
N LYS A 65 5.29 -13.48 1.04
CA LYS A 65 6.77 -13.51 0.98
C LYS A 65 7.34 -12.11 1.26
N PRO A 66 8.27 -11.95 2.21
CA PRO A 66 8.78 -10.64 2.58
C PRO A 66 9.75 -10.15 1.49
N ILE A 67 9.23 -9.58 0.40
CA ILE A 67 10.05 -9.18 -0.75
C ILE A 67 10.79 -7.86 -0.47
N ARG A 68 10.32 -7.04 0.49
CA ARG A 68 10.97 -5.75 0.87
C ARG A 68 10.95 -5.41 2.37
N THR A 69 10.10 -6.04 3.18
CA THR A 69 10.02 -5.86 4.64
C THR A 69 10.87 -6.85 5.44
N ALA A 70 11.67 -7.70 4.77
CA ALA A 70 12.62 -8.59 5.46
C ALA A 70 13.68 -7.81 6.23
N SER A 71 14.05 -6.62 5.74
CA SER A 71 14.98 -5.67 6.39
C SER A 71 14.38 -4.96 7.62
N GLY A 72 13.09 -5.19 7.92
CA GLY A 72 12.38 -4.52 9.01
C GLY A 72 11.97 -3.07 8.73
N ILE A 73 12.24 -2.55 7.52
CA ILE A 73 11.82 -1.22 7.08
C ILE A 73 10.63 -1.37 6.11
N ALA A 74 9.57 -0.62 6.37
CA ALA A 74 8.39 -0.54 5.52
C ALA A 74 8.52 0.65 4.56
N VAL A 75 8.76 0.35 3.28
CA VAL A 75 8.85 1.37 2.24
C VAL A 75 7.43 1.82 1.82
N VAL A 76 7.16 3.11 2.00
CA VAL A 76 5.90 3.76 1.65
C VAL A 76 6.15 4.79 0.55
N ALA A 77 5.81 4.40 -0.68
CA ALA A 77 5.92 5.29 -1.83
C ALA A 77 4.63 6.09 -2.02
N VAL A 78 4.76 7.42 -2.07
CA VAL A 78 3.66 8.40 -2.22
C VAL A 78 3.89 9.27 -3.44
N MET A 79 2.83 9.74 -4.07
CA MET A 79 2.90 10.64 -5.21
C MET A 79 2.34 12.02 -4.85
N CYS A 80 3.05 13.07 -5.26
CA CYS A 80 2.54 14.43 -5.17
C CYS A 80 1.49 14.72 -6.26
N LYS A 81 0.80 15.85 -6.16
CA LYS A 81 -0.17 16.28 -7.18
C LYS A 81 0.45 16.29 -8.59
N PRO A 82 -0.30 15.89 -9.62
CA PRO A 82 0.09 16.10 -11.01
C PRO A 82 0.37 17.59 -11.26
N HIS A 83 1.54 17.88 -11.82
CA HIS A 83 1.96 19.24 -12.17
C HIS A 83 2.90 19.17 -13.38
N ARG A 84 3.00 20.29 -14.10
CA ARG A 84 3.92 20.42 -15.23
C ARG A 84 5.35 20.62 -14.74
N CYS A 85 6.32 20.08 -15.47
CA CYS A 85 7.73 20.32 -15.21
C CYS A 85 8.08 21.82 -15.39
N PRO A 86 8.98 22.39 -14.57
CA PRO A 86 9.34 23.82 -14.64
C PRO A 86 10.07 24.19 -15.94
N HIS A 87 10.77 23.24 -16.58
CA HIS A 87 11.53 23.51 -17.80
C HIS A 87 10.63 23.88 -18.98
N ILE A 88 9.34 23.50 -18.96
CA ILE A 88 8.39 23.83 -20.03
C ILE A 88 8.26 25.34 -20.25
N ASN A 89 8.47 26.15 -19.20
CA ASN A 89 8.42 27.60 -19.28
C ASN A 89 9.60 28.19 -20.06
N PHE A 90 10.71 27.45 -20.18
CA PHE A 90 11.92 27.87 -20.88
C PHE A 90 12.08 27.20 -22.25
N THR A 91 11.69 25.92 -22.36
CA THR A 91 11.85 25.12 -23.59
C THR A 91 10.60 25.08 -24.46
N GLY A 92 9.43 25.47 -23.91
CA GLY A 92 8.12 25.38 -24.58
C GLY A 92 7.55 23.97 -24.70
N ASN A 93 8.32 22.92 -24.40
CA ASN A 93 7.94 21.52 -24.61
C ASN A 93 8.33 20.64 -23.42
N ILE A 94 7.61 19.53 -23.25
CA ILE A 94 7.97 18.44 -22.33
C ILE A 94 9.13 17.59 -22.88
N CYS A 95 9.77 16.78 -22.03
CA CYS A 95 10.81 15.85 -22.47
C CYS A 95 10.25 14.82 -23.47
N VAL A 96 10.98 14.60 -24.57
CA VAL A 96 10.59 13.68 -25.67
C VAL A 96 10.26 12.27 -25.19
N TYR A 97 10.97 11.76 -24.19
CA TYR A 97 10.76 10.42 -23.64
C TYR A 97 9.82 10.35 -22.44
N CYS A 98 9.14 11.46 -22.08
CA CYS A 98 8.23 11.45 -20.94
C CYS A 98 6.85 10.95 -21.37
N PRO A 99 6.40 9.77 -20.92
CA PRO A 99 5.17 9.16 -21.43
C PRO A 99 3.89 9.82 -20.92
N GLY A 100 3.90 10.32 -19.68
CA GLY A 100 2.70 10.81 -19.00
C GLY A 100 2.86 12.18 -18.36
N GLY A 101 1.81 12.61 -17.67
CA GLY A 101 1.69 13.92 -17.06
C GLY A 101 0.41 14.66 -17.47
N PRO A 102 0.20 15.90 -16.98
CA PRO A 102 -1.02 16.66 -17.21
C PRO A 102 -1.32 16.96 -18.69
N ASP A 103 -0.28 16.98 -19.54
CA ASP A 103 -0.39 17.29 -20.98
C ASP A 103 -0.33 16.02 -21.85
N SER A 104 -0.59 14.85 -21.27
CA SER A 104 -0.61 13.56 -21.97
C SER A 104 -2.03 13.00 -22.07
N ASP A 105 -2.20 11.98 -22.92
CA ASP A 105 -3.48 11.25 -23.06
C ASP A 105 -3.82 10.39 -21.82
N PHE A 106 -2.91 10.28 -20.85
CA PHE A 106 -3.13 9.52 -19.62
C PHE A 106 -3.88 10.35 -18.58
N GLU A 107 -5.16 10.04 -18.39
CA GLU A 107 -6.03 10.71 -17.44
C GLU A 107 -5.46 10.73 -16.01
N TYR A 108 -5.35 11.94 -15.45
CA TYR A 108 -5.01 12.17 -14.04
C TYR A 108 -3.70 11.52 -13.59
N SER A 109 -2.76 11.33 -14.53
CA SER A 109 -1.44 10.76 -14.29
C SER A 109 -0.43 11.81 -13.80
N THR A 110 0.52 11.37 -12.97
CA THR A 110 1.68 12.20 -12.61
C THR A 110 2.72 12.19 -13.72
N GLN A 111 3.56 13.23 -13.76
CA GLN A 111 4.63 13.32 -14.75
C GLN A 111 5.49 12.05 -14.76
N SER A 112 5.75 11.54 -15.97
CA SER A 112 6.52 10.30 -16.22
C SER A 112 5.83 8.98 -15.84
N TYR A 113 4.58 8.99 -15.40
CA TYR A 113 3.80 7.79 -15.07
C TYR A 113 2.56 7.66 -15.97
N THR A 114 2.09 6.42 -16.17
CA THR A 114 0.90 6.15 -17.00
C THR A 114 -0.41 6.10 -16.21
N GLY A 115 -0.33 5.98 -14.88
CA GLY A 115 -1.52 5.85 -14.01
C GLY A 115 -1.89 4.40 -13.69
N TYR A 116 -1.42 3.44 -14.49
CA TYR A 116 -1.69 2.00 -14.30
C TYR A 116 -0.75 1.32 -13.31
N GLU A 117 0.29 2.01 -12.84
CA GLU A 117 1.21 1.44 -11.87
C GLU A 117 0.50 1.31 -10.50
N PRO A 118 0.81 0.27 -9.70
CA PRO A 118 0.14 0.05 -8.42
C PRO A 118 0.19 1.25 -7.48
N THR A 119 1.27 2.03 -7.51
CA THR A 119 1.38 3.23 -6.68
C THR A 119 0.58 4.40 -7.25
N SER A 120 0.62 4.60 -8.57
CA SER A 120 -0.19 5.60 -9.27
C SER A 120 -1.69 5.36 -9.03
N MET A 121 -2.17 4.13 -9.19
CA MET A 121 -3.57 3.78 -8.91
C MET A 121 -3.98 4.08 -7.47
N ARG A 122 -3.10 3.86 -6.49
CA ARG A 122 -3.36 4.22 -5.09
C ARG A 122 -3.41 5.73 -4.88
N ALA A 123 -2.51 6.46 -5.52
CA ALA A 123 -2.45 7.92 -5.44
C ALA A 123 -3.71 8.56 -6.07
N ILE A 124 -4.12 8.09 -7.25
CA ILE A 124 -5.35 8.52 -7.94
C ILE A 124 -6.58 8.26 -7.05
N ARG A 125 -6.69 7.07 -6.46
CA ARG A 125 -7.79 6.72 -5.55
C ARG A 125 -7.84 7.61 -4.30
N ALA A 126 -6.67 8.01 -3.80
CA ALA A 126 -6.55 8.94 -2.68
C ALA A 126 -6.60 10.42 -3.11
N ARG A 127 -6.86 10.71 -4.40
CA ARG A 127 -6.85 12.07 -4.96
C ARG A 127 -5.57 12.85 -4.64
N TYR A 128 -4.43 12.14 -4.62
CA TYR A 128 -3.12 12.68 -4.27
C TYR A 128 -3.00 13.28 -2.87
N ASP A 129 -3.91 12.94 -1.95
CA ASP A 129 -3.84 13.34 -0.55
C ASP A 129 -2.69 12.58 0.16
N PRO A 130 -1.68 13.27 0.73
CA PRO A 130 -0.52 12.66 1.36
C PRO A 130 -0.87 11.84 2.61
N TYR A 131 -1.84 12.30 3.40
CA TYR A 131 -2.26 11.66 4.64
C TYR A 131 -2.96 10.32 4.32
N LEU A 132 -3.94 10.36 3.41
CA LEU A 132 -4.68 9.16 2.99
C LEU A 132 -3.78 8.14 2.27
N GLN A 133 -2.87 8.58 1.39
CA GLN A 133 -1.92 7.68 0.72
C GLN A 133 -1.08 6.91 1.74
N THR A 134 -0.59 7.62 2.77
CA THR A 134 0.23 7.03 3.83
C THR A 134 -0.57 6.07 4.69
N ARG A 135 -1.71 6.51 5.24
CA ARG A 135 -2.58 5.70 6.09
C ARG A 135 -3.02 4.40 5.41
N HIS A 136 -3.53 4.50 4.18
CA HIS A 136 -3.97 3.33 3.43
C HIS A 136 -2.84 2.35 3.17
N ARG A 137 -1.62 2.84 2.87
CA ARG A 137 -0.48 1.97 2.60
C ARG A 137 0.01 1.27 3.86
N VAL A 138 0.08 1.99 4.98
CA VAL A 138 0.47 1.44 6.28
C VAL A 138 -0.52 0.39 6.76
N GLU A 139 -1.82 0.67 6.67
CA GLU A 139 -2.88 -0.27 7.06
C GLU A 139 -2.86 -1.52 6.18
N GLN A 140 -2.67 -1.37 4.87
CA GLN A 140 -2.52 -2.50 3.95
C GLN A 140 -1.34 -3.40 4.34
N LEU A 141 -0.19 -2.82 4.70
CA LEU A 141 0.98 -3.59 5.13
C LEU A 141 0.73 -4.33 6.45
N LYS A 142 0.07 -3.67 7.42
CA LYS A 142 -0.33 -4.29 8.69
C LYS A 142 -1.31 -5.46 8.48
N GLN A 143 -2.29 -5.30 7.59
CA GLN A 143 -3.27 -6.32 7.22
C GLN A 143 -2.63 -7.56 6.58
N LEU A 144 -1.52 -7.37 5.86
CA LEU A 144 -0.73 -8.46 5.27
C LEU A 144 0.22 -9.12 6.29
N GLY A 145 0.22 -8.69 7.55
CA GLY A 145 1.06 -9.24 8.62
C GLY A 145 2.52 -8.74 8.58
N HIS A 146 2.78 -7.61 7.91
CA HIS A 146 4.08 -6.94 8.00
C HIS A 146 4.12 -6.03 9.23
N THR A 147 5.26 -6.02 9.91
CA THR A 147 5.57 -5.04 10.94
C THR A 147 5.87 -3.70 10.26
N VAL A 148 5.35 -2.62 10.84
CA VAL A 148 5.44 -1.26 10.26
C VAL A 148 5.95 -0.30 11.34
N ASP A 149 7.02 -0.72 12.02
CA ASP A 149 7.59 0.02 13.15
C ASP A 149 8.60 1.08 12.64
N LYS A 150 9.23 0.80 11.50
CA LYS A 150 10.15 1.70 10.80
C LYS A 150 9.61 1.93 9.40
N VAL A 151 9.39 3.19 9.04
CA VAL A 151 8.84 3.58 7.74
C VAL A 151 9.84 4.46 7.01
N GLU A 152 10.06 4.15 5.73
CA GLU A 152 10.83 4.99 4.82
C GLU A 152 9.90 5.52 3.73
N PHE A 153 9.81 6.84 3.61
CA PHE A 153 9.00 7.48 2.59
C PHE A 153 9.80 7.68 1.31
N ILE A 154 9.16 7.36 0.18
CA ILE A 154 9.67 7.71 -1.15
C ILE A 154 8.66 8.61 -1.81
N VAL A 155 9.01 9.88 -2.00
CA VAL A 155 8.19 10.85 -2.73
C VAL A 155 8.48 10.71 -4.22
N MET A 156 7.44 10.38 -4.98
CA MET A 156 7.49 10.18 -6.43
C MET A 156 6.71 11.29 -7.14
N GLY A 157 7.07 11.56 -8.39
CA GLY A 157 6.44 12.62 -9.20
C GLY A 157 7.42 13.57 -9.91
N GLY A 158 8.71 13.20 -10.00
CA GLY A 158 9.71 13.89 -10.82
C GLY A 158 10.22 15.20 -10.22
N THR A 159 9.37 16.23 -10.20
CA THR A 159 9.76 17.62 -9.93
C THR A 159 9.11 18.21 -8.67
N PHE A 160 8.96 17.41 -7.61
CA PHE A 160 8.36 17.86 -6.34
C PHE A 160 8.95 19.18 -5.81
N MET A 161 10.26 19.37 -5.96
CA MET A 161 10.96 20.59 -5.53
C MET A 161 10.61 21.85 -6.34
N ALA A 162 9.96 21.72 -7.49
CA ALA A 162 9.45 22.82 -8.28
C ALA A 162 8.06 23.31 -7.81
N LEU A 163 7.43 22.60 -6.88
CA LEU A 163 6.15 23.01 -6.31
C LEU A 163 6.34 24.15 -5.27
N PRO A 164 5.31 24.99 -5.09
CA PRO A 164 5.30 26.03 -4.06
C PRO A 164 5.67 25.53 -2.67
N GLU A 165 6.35 26.36 -1.87
CA GLU A 165 6.85 26.01 -0.53
C GLU A 165 5.74 25.60 0.45
N ASP A 166 4.62 26.33 0.42
CA ASP A 166 3.41 26.02 1.18
C ASP A 166 2.86 24.62 0.87
N TYR A 167 2.84 24.22 -0.41
CA TYR A 167 2.45 22.87 -0.79
C TYR A 167 3.46 21.82 -0.33
N ARG A 168 4.77 22.11 -0.43
CA ARG A 168 5.82 21.18 0.04
C ARG A 168 5.74 20.97 1.55
N ASP A 169 5.53 22.03 2.33
CA ASP A 169 5.31 21.95 3.78
C ASP A 169 4.07 21.12 4.09
N TYR A 170 2.92 21.48 3.50
CA TYR A 170 1.67 20.73 3.65
C TYR A 170 1.88 19.24 3.33
N PHE A 171 2.56 18.93 2.23
CA PHE A 171 2.75 17.54 1.79
C PHE A 171 3.56 16.75 2.81
N ILE A 172 4.74 17.24 3.19
CA ILE A 172 5.65 16.53 4.11
C ILE A 172 5.05 16.44 5.51
N ARG A 173 4.46 17.52 6.02
CA ARG A 173 3.78 17.55 7.32
C ARG A 173 2.74 16.45 7.46
N ASN A 174 1.88 16.30 6.45
CA ASN A 174 0.84 15.28 6.45
C ASN A 174 1.37 13.84 6.38
N LEU A 175 2.58 13.62 5.84
CA LEU A 175 3.23 12.30 5.91
C LEU A 175 3.60 11.94 7.35
N HIS A 176 4.12 12.91 8.11
CA HIS A 176 4.44 12.74 9.53
C HIS A 176 3.16 12.56 10.37
N ASP A 177 2.19 13.44 10.18
CA ASP A 177 0.89 13.41 10.88
C ASP A 177 0.15 12.08 10.66
N ALA A 178 0.26 11.47 9.47
CA ALA A 178 -0.33 10.16 9.20
C ALA A 178 0.26 9.02 10.04
N LEU A 179 1.52 9.15 10.48
CA LEU A 179 2.18 8.19 11.34
C LEU A 179 2.01 8.51 12.83
N SER A 180 2.12 9.79 13.21
CA SER A 180 2.02 10.23 14.61
C SER A 180 0.57 10.26 15.12
N GLY A 181 -0.40 10.49 14.22
CA GLY A 181 -1.80 10.76 14.57
C GLY A 181 -2.05 12.17 15.10
N HIS A 182 -1.04 13.03 15.09
CA HIS A 182 -1.18 14.46 15.43
C HIS A 182 -1.68 15.26 14.21
N THR A 183 -2.14 16.49 14.44
CA THR A 183 -2.48 17.42 13.36
C THR A 183 -1.63 18.66 13.52
N SER A 184 -0.63 18.81 12.64
CA SER A 184 0.39 19.85 12.78
C SER A 184 0.11 21.02 11.83
N SER A 185 0.64 22.20 12.15
CA SER A 185 0.52 23.42 11.35
C SER A 185 1.73 23.68 10.44
N SER A 186 2.87 23.03 10.69
CA SER A 186 4.09 23.11 9.88
C SER A 186 4.92 21.81 9.95
N VAL A 187 5.85 21.61 9.02
CA VAL A 187 6.82 20.50 9.10
C VAL A 187 7.68 20.59 10.35
N ALA A 188 8.07 21.80 10.75
CA ALA A 188 8.89 22.03 11.94
C ALA A 188 8.19 21.58 13.24
N GLU A 189 6.86 21.67 13.28
CA GLU A 189 6.05 21.14 14.37
C GLU A 189 5.91 19.62 14.27
N ALA A 190 5.62 19.09 13.08
CA ALA A 190 5.35 17.66 12.87
C ALA A 190 6.54 16.73 13.15
N VAL A 191 7.76 17.27 13.15
CA VAL A 191 9.01 16.52 13.38
C VAL A 191 9.44 16.54 14.85
N ARG A 192 8.81 17.36 15.70
CA ARG A 192 9.09 17.40 17.14
C ARG A 192 8.40 16.26 17.88
#